data_AF-A5GJH8-F1
#
_entry.id   AF-A5GJH8-F1
#
_cell.length_a   1.000
_cell.length_b   1.000
_cell.length_c   1.000
_cell.angle_alpha   90.00
_cell.angle_beta   90.00
_cell.angle_gamma   90.00
#
_symmetry.space_group_name_H-M   'P 1'
#
loop_
_entity.id
_entity.type
_entity.pdbx_description
1 polymer ?
#
loop_
_entity_poly.entity_id
_entity_poly.type
_entity_poly.pdbx_seq_one_letter_code
_entity_poly.pdbx_strand_id
1 'polypeptide(L)' 'MVSSITQAEIFIALVVAAHAGVLAVRLCVSLYRA' A
#
# COMPACT_ATOMS: atom_id res chain seq x y z
N MET A 1 -20.33 -9.23 -14.46
CA MET A 1 -20.46 -9.80 -13.10
C MET A 1 -19.24 -9.32 -12.33
N VAL A 2 -19.41 -8.50 -11.29
CA VAL A 2 -18.31 -8.25 -10.34
C VAL A 2 -18.12 -9.55 -9.59
N SER A 3 -16.99 -10.22 -9.79
CA SER A 3 -16.62 -11.39 -8.99
C SER A 3 -16.50 -10.95 -7.53
N SER A 4 -16.96 -11.81 -6.60
CA SER A 4 -16.70 -11.61 -5.18
C SER A 4 -15.19 -11.51 -4.96
N ILE A 5 -14.73 -10.44 -4.31
CA ILE A 5 -13.32 -10.34 -3.92
C ILE A 5 -12.97 -11.51 -3.00
N THR A 6 -11.92 -12.24 -3.34
CA THR A 6 -11.44 -13.34 -2.52
C THR A 6 -10.67 -12.81 -1.31
N GLN A 7 -10.62 -13.59 -0.25
CA GLN A 7 -9.82 -13.26 0.94
C GLN A 7 -8.34 -13.01 0.60
N ALA A 8 -7.81 -13.71 -0.40
CA ALA A 8 -6.45 -13.53 -0.89
C ALA A 8 -6.25 -12.14 -1.52
N GLU A 9 -7.17 -11.69 -2.37
CA GLU A 9 -7.12 -10.34 -2.97
C GLU A 9 -7.17 -9.24 -1.90
N ILE A 10 -7.98 -9.42 -0.85
CA ILE A 10 -8.01 -8.49 0.29
C ILE A 10 -6.64 -8.43 0.96
N PHE A 11 -6.03 -9.57 1.26
CA PHE A 11 -4.71 -9.60 1.88
C PHE A 11 -3.62 -9.00 0.99
N ILE A 12 -3.66 -9.26 -0.32
CA ILE A 12 -2.74 -8.66 -1.28
C ILE A 12 -2.91 -7.13 -1.29
N ALA A 13 -4.15 -6.64 -1.38
CA ALA A 13 -4.43 -5.20 -1.36
C ALA A 13 -3.95 -4.54 -0.06
N LEU A 14 -4.16 -5.18 1.10
CA LEU A 14 -3.68 -4.69 2.39
C LEU A 14 -2.15 -4.61 2.45
N VAL A 15 -1.45 -5.66 2.00
CA VAL A 15 0.03 -5.68 1.98
C VAL A 15 0.59 -4.62 1.02
N VAL A 16 0.01 -4.50 -0.18
CA VAL A 16 0.41 -3.50 -1.18
C VAL A 16 0.18 -2.09 -0.64
N ALA A 17 -0.97 -1.83 -0.02
CA ALA A 17 -1.28 -0.54 0.60
C ALA A 17 -0.30 -0.21 1.75
N ALA A 18 0.02 -1.17 2.61
CA ALA A 18 0.99 -0.99 3.68
C ALA A 18 2.39 -0.69 3.14
N HIS A 19 2.83 -1.40 2.09
CA HIS A 19 4.11 -1.14 1.44
C HIS A 19 4.15 0.26 0.81
N ALA A 20 3.11 0.64 0.06
CA ALA A 20 2.98 1.98 -0.51
C ALA A 20 3.02 3.08 0.56
N GLY A 21 2.35 2.87 1.70
CA GLY A 21 2.40 3.79 2.84
C GLY A 21 3.81 3.98 3.39
N VAL A 22 4.58 2.90 3.53
CA VAL A 22 5.97 2.96 3.99
C VAL A 22 6.85 3.73 2.99
N LEU A 23 6.68 3.50 1.69
CA LEU A 23 7.42 4.24 0.66
C LEU A 23 7.07 5.73 0.67
N ALA A 24 5.78 6.07 0.82
CA ALA A 24 5.31 7.44 0.92
C ALA A 24 5.92 8.16 2.13
N VAL A 25 5.93 7.53 3.32
CA VAL A 25 6.57 8.11 4.52
C VAL A 25 8.06 8.33 4.32
N ARG A 26 8.79 7.36 3.73
CA ARG A 26 10.22 7.53 3.42
C ARG A 26 10.45 8.69 2.48
N LEU A 27 9.61 8.86 1.45
CA LEU A 27 9.69 9.99 0.53
C LEU A 27 9.44 11.32 1.26
N CYS A 28 8.41 11.40 2.10
CA CYS A 28 8.14 12.60 2.91
C CYS A 28 9.34 12.98 3.78
N VAL A 29 9.97 11.99 4.45
CA VAL A 29 11.17 12.23 5.26
C VAL A 29 12.36 12.67 4.39
N SER A 30 12.57 12.06 3.23
CA SER A 30 13.63 12.48 2.29
C SER A 30 13.43 13.91 1.80
N LEU A 31 12.19 14.31 1.47
CA LEU A 31 11.86 15.67 1.06
C LEU A 31 11.97 16.69 2.19
N TYR A 32 11.70 16.28 3.44
CA TYR A 32 11.89 17.13 4.62
C TYR A 32 13.37 17.37 4.92
N ARG A 33 14.25 16.45 4.51
CA ARG A 33 15.70 16.49 4.78
C ARG A 33 16.53 17.05 3.62
N ALA A 34 15.97 17.13 2.42
CA ALA A 34 16.62 17.66 1.22
C ALA A 34 16.50 19.18 1.19
#